data_AF-N9WAD8-F1
#
_entry.id   AF-N9WAD8-F1
#
_cell.length_a   1.000
_cell.length_b   1.000
_cell.length_c   1.000
_cell.angle_alpha   90.00
_cell.angle_beta   90.00
_cell.angle_gamma   90.00
#
_symmetry.space_group_name_H-M   'P 1'
#
loop_
_entity.id
_entity.type
_entity.pdbx_description
1 polymer ?
#
loop_
_entity_poly.entity_id
_entity_poly.type
_entity_poly.pdbx_seq_one_letter_code
_entity_poly.pdbx_strand_id
1 'polypeptide(L)'
;MDLASIFADVDNFTAYIDNAIATGQIAQAVANLHVIRAELGAVLRDDFGGRKVRYIGDCIHGLVAEGNRVETDQMATMKTAVGAAAGLRSSFDLCRDMLPGIDNLGLAIGIDYGTTPICRLGMRGEASVRVAASRATCVSEAEQRDCSGIETALGESAYQASPANIREAFSVQRKIQNLDANTAEILLGMMPSPYINTGAEPDPMRAHEPDAAPPMRAHDYR
;
A
#
# COMPACT_ATOMS: atom_id res chain seq x y z
N MET A 1 -6.02 -16.27 -10.15
CA MET A 1 -4.84 -15.43 -10.42
C MET A 1 -4.09 -15.31 -9.12
N ASP A 2 -2.78 -15.52 -9.17
CA ASP A 2 -1.91 -15.33 -8.02
C ASP A 2 -1.42 -13.89 -7.99
N LEU A 3 -1.25 -13.34 -6.80
CA LEU A 3 -0.81 -11.97 -6.57
C LEU A 3 -0.21 -11.84 -5.18
N ALA A 4 0.53 -10.76 -4.95
CA ALA A 4 0.97 -10.35 -3.63
C ALA A 4 -0.08 -9.44 -2.98
N SER A 5 -0.48 -9.75 -1.76
CA SER A 5 -1.28 -8.89 -0.88
C SER A 5 -0.34 -8.16 0.07
N ILE A 6 -0.54 -6.85 0.21
CA ILE A 6 0.27 -5.95 1.04
C ILE A 6 -0.65 -5.24 2.03
N PHE A 7 -0.34 -5.32 3.31
CA PHE A 7 -0.91 -4.47 4.35
C PHE A 7 0.19 -3.55 4.87
N ALA A 8 -0.09 -2.24 4.91
CA ALA A 8 0.77 -1.27 5.58
C ALA A 8 -0.07 -0.46 6.55
N ASP A 9 0.27 -0.53 7.83
CA ASP A 9 -0.49 0.00 8.96
C ASP A 9 0.33 1.06 9.68
N VAL A 10 -0.33 2.16 10.08
CA VAL A 10 0.38 3.27 10.73
C VAL A 10 0.47 2.93 12.21
N ASP A 11 1.64 2.43 12.62
CA ASP A 11 1.89 2.02 13.98
C ASP A 11 1.72 3.20 14.96
N ASN A 12 1.13 2.92 16.13
CA ASN A 12 0.69 3.90 17.14
C ASN A 12 -0.40 4.91 16.70
N PHE A 13 -1.03 4.76 15.53
CA PHE A 13 -2.00 5.74 15.05
C PHE A 13 -3.23 5.89 15.96
N THR A 14 -3.73 4.80 16.53
CA THR A 14 -4.89 4.87 17.46
C THR A 14 -4.56 5.72 18.69
N ALA A 15 -3.39 5.53 19.31
CA ALA A 15 -2.96 6.33 20.44
C ALA A 15 -2.72 7.80 20.06
N TYR A 16 -2.24 8.05 18.85
CA TYR A 16 -2.11 9.40 18.29
C TYR A 16 -3.47 10.11 18.16
N ILE A 17 -4.51 9.42 17.67
CA ILE A 17 -5.87 9.96 17.61
C ILE A 17 -6.43 10.23 19.00
N ASP A 18 -6.26 9.32 19.95
CA ASP A 18 -6.73 9.52 21.33
C ASP A 18 -6.10 10.77 21.96
N ASN A 19 -4.80 10.97 21.75
CA ASN A 19 -4.10 12.17 22.20
C ASN A 19 -4.58 13.44 21.49
N ALA A 20 -4.84 13.37 20.18
CA ALA A 20 -5.37 14.50 19.43
C ALA A 20 -6.78 14.91 19.89
N ILE A 21 -7.63 13.94 20.27
CA ILE A 21 -8.94 14.21 20.86
C ILE A 21 -8.77 14.89 22.22
N ALA A 22 -7.91 14.34 23.10
CA ALA A 22 -7.69 14.87 24.43
C ALA A 22 -7.10 16.28 24.45
N THR A 23 -6.25 16.61 23.47
CA THR A 23 -5.55 17.90 23.38
C THR A 23 -6.24 18.91 22.44
N GLY A 24 -7.36 18.54 21.81
CA GLY A 24 -8.09 19.42 20.89
C GLY A 24 -7.42 19.61 19.52
N GLN A 25 -6.51 18.71 19.12
CA GLN A 25 -5.77 18.74 17.86
C GLN A 25 -6.37 17.85 16.76
N ILE A 26 -7.63 17.43 16.89
CA ILE A 26 -8.28 16.49 15.97
C ILE A 26 -8.25 16.93 14.50
N ALA A 27 -8.35 18.23 14.22
CA ALA A 27 -8.31 18.75 12.85
C ALA A 27 -6.95 18.50 12.18
N GLN A 28 -5.85 18.65 12.93
CA GLN A 28 -4.50 18.34 12.44
C GLN A 28 -4.34 16.84 12.23
N ALA A 29 -4.83 16.01 13.15
CA ALA A 29 -4.75 14.57 13.01
C ALA A 29 -5.51 14.04 11.78
N VAL A 30 -6.68 14.60 11.49
CA VAL A 30 -7.44 14.27 10.27
C VAL A 30 -6.69 14.74 9.02
N ALA A 31 -6.11 15.94 9.03
CA ALA A 31 -5.30 16.43 7.90
C ALA A 31 -4.09 15.52 7.63
N ASN A 32 -3.36 15.15 8.67
CA ASN A 32 -2.22 14.24 8.58
C ASN A 32 -2.63 12.87 8.03
N LEU A 33 -3.73 12.29 8.52
CA LEU A 33 -4.28 11.03 8.01
C LEU A 33 -4.60 11.09 6.50
N HIS A 34 -5.16 12.21 6.05
CA HIS A 34 -5.46 12.40 4.62
C HIS A 34 -4.21 12.44 3.78
N VAL A 35 -3.16 13.15 4.22
CA VAL A 35 -1.87 13.21 3.52
C VAL A 35 -1.22 11.83 3.48
N ILE A 36 -1.07 11.17 4.63
CA ILE A 36 -0.45 9.84 4.73
C ILE A 36 -1.19 8.84 3.83
N ARG A 37 -2.53 8.76 3.92
CA ARG A 37 -3.29 7.84 3.07
C ARG A 37 -3.14 8.17 1.59
N ALA A 38 -3.22 9.44 1.22
CA ALA A 38 -3.09 9.87 -0.18
C ALA A 38 -1.74 9.45 -0.73
N GLU A 39 -0.67 9.68 0.03
CA GLU A 39 0.70 9.37 -0.33
C GLU A 39 0.94 7.86 -0.46
N LEU A 40 0.60 7.07 0.57
CA LEU A 40 0.71 5.61 0.51
C LEU A 40 -0.11 5.02 -0.65
N GLY A 41 -1.27 5.62 -0.94
CA GLY A 41 -2.11 5.25 -2.07
C GLY A 41 -1.56 5.65 -3.44
N ALA A 42 -0.77 6.72 -3.52
CA ALA A 42 -0.07 7.17 -4.71
C ALA A 42 1.12 6.27 -4.99
N VAL A 43 2.02 6.07 -4.01
CA VAL A 43 3.16 5.15 -4.11
C VAL A 43 2.72 3.78 -4.63
N LEU A 44 1.75 3.16 -3.96
CA LEU A 44 1.30 1.82 -4.36
C LEU A 44 0.80 1.78 -5.81
N ARG A 45 0.10 2.82 -6.28
CA ARG A 45 -0.61 2.82 -7.57
C ARG A 45 0.26 3.33 -8.71
N ASP A 46 0.90 4.47 -8.50
CA ASP A 46 1.54 5.27 -9.53
C ASP A 46 3.01 4.85 -9.69
N ASP A 47 3.70 4.49 -8.60
CA ASP A 47 5.11 4.08 -8.65
C ASP A 47 5.27 2.56 -8.89
N PHE A 48 4.37 1.75 -8.31
CA PHE A 48 4.48 0.29 -8.33
C PHE A 48 3.34 -0.42 -9.09
N GLY A 49 2.46 0.32 -9.77
CA GLY A 49 1.38 -0.25 -10.58
C GLY A 49 0.34 -1.08 -9.80
N GLY A 50 0.37 -1.02 -8.48
CA GLY A 50 -0.49 -1.76 -7.59
C GLY A 50 -1.91 -1.25 -7.55
N ARG A 51 -2.80 -2.05 -6.95
CA ARG A 51 -4.20 -1.70 -6.75
C ARG A 51 -4.54 -1.64 -5.27
N LYS A 52 -4.84 -0.43 -4.79
CA LYS A 52 -5.48 -0.24 -3.49
C LYS A 52 -6.89 -0.85 -3.50
N VAL A 53 -7.13 -1.78 -2.58
CA VAL A 53 -8.46 -2.37 -2.35
C VAL A 53 -9.29 -1.43 -1.48
N ARG A 54 -8.75 -1.03 -0.32
CA ARG A 54 -9.42 -0.18 0.67
C ARG A 54 -8.41 0.38 1.68
N TYR A 55 -8.87 1.34 2.47
CA TYR A 55 -8.25 1.64 3.76
C TYR A 55 -9.09 0.97 4.87
N ILE A 56 -8.42 0.42 5.89
CA ILE A 56 -9.04 -0.07 7.12
C ILE A 56 -8.55 0.81 8.25
N GLY A 57 -9.29 1.87 8.58
CA GLY A 57 -8.69 2.91 9.41
C GLY A 57 -7.44 3.46 8.71
N ASP A 58 -6.37 3.70 9.42
CA ASP A 58 -5.09 4.18 8.90
C ASP A 58 -4.32 3.16 8.04
N CYS A 59 -4.64 1.86 8.12
CA CYS A 59 -4.03 0.84 7.29
C CYS A 59 -4.48 0.90 5.82
N ILE A 60 -3.53 0.78 4.89
CA ILE A 60 -3.78 0.54 3.47
C ILE A 60 -3.68 -0.95 3.14
N HIS A 61 -4.68 -1.48 2.44
CA HIS A 61 -4.64 -2.81 1.83
C HIS A 61 -4.48 -2.69 0.31
N GLY A 62 -3.37 -3.24 -0.19
CA GLY A 62 -2.95 -3.20 -1.58
C GLY A 62 -2.71 -4.58 -2.18
N LEU A 63 -2.81 -4.67 -3.50
CA LEU A 63 -2.46 -5.87 -4.27
C LEU A 63 -1.49 -5.52 -5.39
N VAL A 64 -0.53 -6.39 -5.67
CA VAL A 64 0.46 -6.27 -6.75
C VAL A 64 0.55 -7.60 -7.49
N ALA A 65 0.65 -7.54 -8.83
CA ALA A 65 0.90 -8.69 -9.67
C ALA A 65 1.65 -8.24 -10.93
N GLU A 66 2.72 -8.94 -11.24
CA GLU A 66 3.48 -8.81 -12.49
C GLU A 66 3.25 -10.05 -13.35
N GLY A 67 3.40 -9.91 -14.67
CA GLY A 67 3.28 -11.02 -15.60
C GLY A 67 2.62 -10.60 -16.90
N ASN A 68 1.82 -11.49 -17.47
CA ASN A 68 1.12 -11.24 -18.72
C ASN A 68 -0.37 -11.58 -18.58
N ARG A 69 -1.09 -11.59 -19.72
CA ARG A 69 -2.54 -11.82 -19.74
C ARG A 69 -2.97 -13.20 -19.22
N VAL A 70 -2.09 -14.20 -19.23
CA VAL A 70 -2.42 -15.59 -18.91
C VAL A 70 -1.73 -16.13 -17.66
N GLU A 71 -0.60 -15.53 -17.26
CA GLU A 71 0.17 -16.00 -16.11
C GLU A 71 0.74 -14.84 -15.28
N THR A 72 0.83 -15.06 -13.97
CA THR A 72 1.55 -14.20 -13.04
C THR A 72 3.00 -14.65 -12.98
N ASP A 73 3.94 -13.73 -13.17
CA ASP A 73 5.36 -13.94 -12.85
C ASP A 73 5.54 -13.76 -11.34
N GLN A 74 5.68 -14.88 -10.64
CA GLN A 74 5.83 -14.94 -9.20
C GLN A 74 7.05 -14.17 -8.69
N MET A 75 8.20 -14.29 -9.36
CA MET A 75 9.45 -13.65 -8.92
C MET A 75 9.41 -12.14 -9.17
N ALA A 76 8.90 -11.72 -10.33
CA ALA A 76 8.70 -10.30 -10.62
C ALA A 76 7.67 -9.68 -9.67
N THR A 77 6.56 -10.37 -9.39
CA THR A 77 5.54 -9.93 -8.44
C THR A 77 6.13 -9.70 -7.05
N MET A 78 6.94 -10.63 -6.57
CA MET A 78 7.58 -10.48 -5.25
C MET A 78 8.61 -9.35 -5.22
N LYS A 79 9.36 -9.14 -6.31
CA LYS A 79 10.24 -7.95 -6.43
C LYS A 79 9.41 -6.67 -6.32
N THR A 80 8.39 -6.51 -7.14
CA THR A 80 7.54 -5.30 -7.12
C THR A 80 6.87 -5.12 -5.75
N ALA A 81 6.39 -6.19 -5.11
CA ALA A 81 5.76 -6.11 -3.79
C ALA A 81 6.73 -5.65 -2.69
N VAL A 82 7.96 -6.18 -2.67
CA VAL A 82 8.99 -5.77 -1.71
C VAL A 82 9.47 -4.34 -1.99
N GLY A 83 9.61 -3.96 -3.27
CA GLY A 83 9.88 -2.57 -3.65
C GLY A 83 8.78 -1.62 -3.21
N ALA A 84 7.52 -2.01 -3.39
CA ALA A 84 6.37 -1.23 -2.95
C ALA A 84 6.40 -1.02 -1.44
N ALA A 85 6.72 -2.05 -0.64
CA ALA A 85 6.91 -1.89 0.81
C ALA A 85 8.03 -0.91 1.15
N ALA A 86 9.14 -0.95 0.41
CA ALA A 86 10.26 -0.02 0.60
C ALA A 86 9.88 1.43 0.27
N GLY A 87 9.19 1.63 -0.86
CA GLY A 87 8.69 2.95 -1.27
C GLY A 87 7.64 3.50 -0.30
N LEU A 88 6.73 2.64 0.19
CA LEU A 88 5.73 3.02 1.19
C LEU A 88 6.41 3.52 2.48
N ARG A 89 7.47 2.83 2.93
CA ARG A 89 8.25 3.25 4.10
C ARG A 89 8.95 4.59 3.85
N SER A 90 9.70 4.73 2.76
CA SER A 90 10.39 5.99 2.44
C SER A 90 9.45 7.17 2.36
N SER A 91 8.28 6.99 1.74
CA SER A 91 7.33 8.09 1.61
C SER A 91 6.60 8.39 2.93
N PHE A 92 6.39 7.38 3.77
CA PHE A 92 5.91 7.59 5.14
C PHE A 92 6.94 8.34 6.00
N ASP A 93 8.23 8.00 5.89
CA ASP A 93 9.30 8.71 6.60
C ASP A 93 9.37 10.19 6.15
N LEU A 94 9.20 10.46 4.85
CA LEU A 94 9.06 11.83 4.35
C LEU A 94 7.82 12.54 4.94
N CYS A 95 6.68 11.85 5.01
CA CYS A 95 5.50 12.41 5.69
C CYS A 95 5.80 12.74 7.15
N ARG A 96 6.54 11.88 7.86
CA ARG A 96 6.95 12.10 9.25
C ARG A 96 7.82 13.35 9.41
N ASP A 97 8.73 13.59 8.47
CA ASP A 97 9.59 14.77 8.48
C ASP A 97 8.83 16.08 8.16
N MET A 98 7.79 15.99 7.33
CA MET A 98 7.04 17.16 6.84
C MET A 98 5.83 17.54 7.69
N LEU A 99 5.18 16.56 8.33
CA LEU A 99 3.91 16.77 9.01
C LEU A 99 4.11 16.93 10.52
N PRO A 100 3.43 17.89 11.16
CA PRO A 100 3.60 18.14 12.58
C PRO A 100 2.95 17.06 13.45
N GLY A 101 3.65 16.68 14.52
CA GLY A 101 3.10 15.89 15.62
C GLY A 101 2.94 14.40 15.34
N ILE A 102 3.62 13.87 14.32
CA ILE A 102 3.59 12.44 13.97
C ILE A 102 4.94 11.74 14.12
N ASP A 103 5.89 12.36 14.80
CA ASP A 103 7.27 11.87 14.97
C ASP A 103 7.36 10.47 15.60
N ASN A 104 6.36 10.09 16.39
CA ASN A 104 6.29 8.80 17.08
C ASN A 104 5.50 7.73 16.31
N LEU A 105 4.99 8.05 15.11
CA LEU A 105 4.32 7.09 14.26
C LEU A 105 5.33 6.25 13.48
N GLY A 106 4.95 5.01 13.21
CA GLY A 106 5.70 4.11 12.36
C GLY A 106 4.83 3.52 11.26
N LEU A 107 5.42 2.67 10.42
CA LEU A 107 4.74 1.91 9.38
C LEU A 107 5.11 0.43 9.49
N ALA A 108 4.15 -0.39 9.93
CA ALA A 108 4.27 -1.84 9.99
C ALA A 108 3.75 -2.42 8.67
N ILE A 109 4.55 -3.27 8.00
CA ILE A 109 4.19 -3.78 6.66
C ILE A 109 4.25 -5.31 6.62
N GLY A 110 3.19 -5.95 6.11
CA GLY A 110 3.13 -7.39 5.90
C GLY A 110 2.76 -7.73 4.46
N ILE A 111 3.40 -8.75 3.90
CA ILE A 111 3.19 -9.20 2.52
C ILE A 111 3.01 -10.71 2.50
N ASP A 112 2.06 -11.22 1.72
CA ASP A 112 2.01 -12.65 1.38
C ASP A 112 1.55 -12.85 -0.07
N TYR A 113 1.88 -14.00 -0.65
CA TYR A 113 1.62 -14.33 -2.05
C TYR A 113 0.69 -15.53 -2.19
N GLY A 114 -0.27 -15.43 -3.10
CA GLY A 114 -1.07 -16.59 -3.49
C GLY A 114 -2.34 -16.25 -4.24
N THR A 115 -3.09 -17.29 -4.59
CA THR A 115 -4.35 -17.16 -5.33
C THR A 115 -5.34 -16.31 -4.55
N THR A 116 -5.72 -15.17 -5.13
CA THR A 116 -6.59 -14.22 -4.45
C THR A 116 -7.77 -13.83 -5.35
N PRO A 117 -8.98 -14.32 -5.07
CA PRO A 117 -10.18 -13.86 -5.75
C PRO A 117 -10.50 -12.42 -5.34
N ILE A 118 -10.86 -11.61 -6.33
CA ILE A 118 -11.26 -10.22 -6.16
C ILE A 118 -12.67 -10.08 -6.73
N CYS A 119 -13.60 -9.56 -5.93
CA CYS A 119 -14.98 -9.35 -6.37
C CYS A 119 -15.61 -8.16 -5.65
N ARG A 120 -16.87 -7.87 -6.00
CA ARG A 120 -17.74 -7.00 -5.19
C ARG A 120 -18.83 -7.86 -4.55
N LEU A 121 -18.99 -7.75 -3.24
CA LEU A 121 -20.08 -8.39 -2.50
C LEU A 121 -21.16 -7.36 -2.17
N GLY A 122 -22.41 -7.81 -2.08
CA GLY A 122 -23.56 -6.96 -1.72
C GLY A 122 -24.48 -6.62 -2.89
N MET A 123 -25.60 -5.97 -2.59
CA MET A 123 -26.58 -5.57 -3.59
C MET A 123 -26.00 -4.51 -4.53
N ARG A 124 -26.38 -4.59 -5.81
CA ARG A 124 -25.95 -3.63 -6.84
C ARG A 124 -26.38 -2.22 -6.42
N GLY A 125 -25.42 -1.29 -6.40
CA GLY A 125 -25.60 0.07 -5.88
C GLY A 125 -24.77 0.29 -4.62
N GLU A 126 -25.39 0.92 -3.61
CA GLU A 126 -24.71 1.46 -2.43
C GLU A 126 -24.12 0.39 -1.51
N ALA A 127 -24.69 -0.83 -1.49
CA ALA A 127 -24.23 -1.90 -0.61
C ALA A 127 -23.04 -2.70 -1.16
N SER A 128 -22.49 -2.33 -2.33
CA SER A 128 -21.43 -3.10 -2.97
C SER A 128 -20.04 -2.78 -2.42
N VAL A 129 -19.41 -3.75 -1.76
CA VAL A 129 -18.08 -3.62 -1.15
C VAL A 129 -17.05 -4.39 -1.98
N ARG A 130 -15.90 -3.77 -2.27
CA ARG A 130 -14.76 -4.47 -2.90
C ARG A 130 -14.12 -5.42 -1.89
N VAL A 131 -13.92 -6.67 -2.29
CA VAL A 131 -13.35 -7.70 -1.43
C VAL A 131 -12.23 -8.40 -2.19
N ALA A 132 -11.10 -8.57 -1.52
CA ALA A 132 -9.99 -9.43 -1.93
C ALA A 132 -9.68 -10.36 -0.74
N ALA A 133 -10.18 -11.60 -0.82
CA ALA A 133 -10.19 -12.52 0.32
C ALA A 133 -9.51 -13.84 -0.06
N SER A 134 -8.40 -14.13 0.61
CA SER A 134 -7.63 -15.35 0.42
C SER A 134 -6.74 -15.63 1.62
N ARG A 135 -6.04 -16.77 1.60
CA ARG A 135 -4.98 -17.05 2.56
C ARG A 135 -3.90 -15.97 2.54
N ALA A 136 -3.51 -15.48 1.35
CA ALA A 136 -2.51 -14.42 1.22
C ALA A 136 -2.99 -13.11 1.88
N THR A 137 -4.27 -12.75 1.74
CA THR A 137 -4.83 -11.60 2.46
C THR A 137 -4.72 -11.77 3.98
N CYS A 138 -5.13 -12.92 4.52
CA CYS A 138 -5.11 -13.14 5.97
C CYS A 138 -3.69 -13.23 6.54
N VAL A 139 -2.77 -13.86 5.81
CA VAL A 139 -1.37 -14.00 6.24
C VAL A 139 -0.65 -12.67 6.15
N SER A 140 -0.81 -11.88 5.08
CA SER A 140 -0.21 -10.53 4.99
C SER A 140 -0.66 -9.63 6.15
N GLU A 141 -1.95 -9.66 6.51
CA GLU A 141 -2.47 -8.93 7.67
C GLU A 141 -1.94 -9.48 9.01
N ALA A 142 -1.73 -10.79 9.13
CA ALA A 142 -1.13 -11.38 10.34
C ALA A 142 0.34 -10.98 10.50
N GLU A 143 1.13 -11.09 9.43
CA GLU A 143 2.55 -10.72 9.41
C GLU A 143 2.73 -9.22 9.66
N GLN A 144 1.84 -8.37 9.14
CA GLN A 144 1.83 -6.94 9.44
C GLN A 144 1.60 -6.67 10.93
N ARG A 145 0.60 -7.33 11.54
CA ARG A 145 0.29 -7.14 12.97
C ARG A 145 1.43 -7.59 13.88
N ASP A 146 2.24 -8.54 13.42
CA ASP A 146 3.41 -9.03 14.12
C ASP A 146 4.67 -8.16 13.88
N CYS A 147 4.56 -7.05 13.14
CA CYS A 147 5.64 -6.07 12.92
C CYS A 147 5.51 -4.88 13.87
N SER A 148 6.65 -4.35 14.30
CA SER A 148 6.75 -2.98 14.81
C SER A 148 6.69 -1.94 13.67
N GLY A 149 6.52 -0.67 14.01
CA GLY A 149 6.48 0.44 13.06
C GLY A 149 7.73 0.66 12.19
N ILE A 150 8.80 -0.12 12.37
CA ILE A 150 10.00 -0.08 11.50
C ILE A 150 10.20 -1.37 10.72
N GLU A 151 9.28 -2.33 10.83
CA GLU A 151 9.45 -3.69 10.31
C GLU A 151 8.58 -3.98 9.08
N THR A 152 9.13 -4.81 8.21
CA THR A 152 8.45 -5.39 7.06
C THR A 152 8.61 -6.91 7.12
N ALA A 153 7.50 -7.65 6.96
CA ALA A 153 7.46 -9.11 7.05
C ALA A 153 6.89 -9.77 5.79
N LEU A 154 7.39 -10.98 5.50
CA LEU A 154 6.86 -11.86 4.45
C LEU A 154 6.19 -13.09 5.08
N GLY A 155 4.99 -13.41 4.60
CA GLY A 155 4.39 -14.72 4.78
C GLY A 155 5.25 -15.82 4.16
N GLU A 156 5.07 -17.05 4.64
CA GLU A 156 5.85 -18.20 4.16
C GLU A 156 5.73 -18.37 2.63
N SER A 157 4.54 -18.20 2.07
CA SER A 157 4.31 -18.34 0.63
C SER A 157 5.05 -17.25 -0.15
N ALA A 158 4.99 -16.00 0.31
CA ALA A 158 5.77 -14.88 -0.25
C ALA A 158 7.28 -15.10 -0.14
N TYR A 159 7.77 -15.60 1.00
CA TYR A 159 9.19 -15.89 1.18
C TYR A 159 9.67 -16.95 0.20
N GLN A 160 8.95 -18.07 0.08
CA GLN A 160 9.30 -19.14 -0.88
C GLN A 160 9.19 -18.66 -2.34
N ALA A 161 8.22 -17.78 -2.63
CA ALA A 161 8.02 -17.15 -3.92
C ALA A 161 9.11 -16.16 -4.32
N SER A 162 9.83 -15.63 -3.34
CA SER A 162 10.77 -14.54 -3.54
C SER A 162 12.07 -15.03 -4.19
N PRO A 163 12.71 -14.21 -5.05
CA PRO A 163 14.07 -14.48 -5.53
C PRO A 163 15.09 -14.59 -4.38
N ALA A 164 16.26 -15.17 -4.68
CA ALA A 164 17.26 -15.50 -3.66
C ALA A 164 17.74 -14.29 -2.84
N ASN A 165 17.95 -13.13 -3.48
CA ASN A 165 18.39 -11.90 -2.80
C ASN A 165 17.35 -11.38 -1.79
N ILE A 166 16.05 -11.43 -2.12
CA ILE A 166 14.98 -11.07 -1.19
C ILE A 166 14.94 -12.07 -0.02
N ARG A 167 15.05 -13.38 -0.30
CA ARG A 167 15.08 -14.39 0.77
C ARG A 167 16.27 -14.21 1.70
N GLU A 168 17.44 -13.90 1.16
CA GLU A 168 18.64 -13.62 1.94
C GLU A 168 18.47 -12.38 2.81
N ALA A 169 17.93 -11.29 2.26
CA ALA A 169 17.68 -10.04 2.99
C ALA A 169 16.68 -10.22 4.15
N PHE A 170 15.59 -10.94 3.93
CA PHE A 170 14.57 -11.20 4.97
C PHE A 170 14.97 -12.32 5.95
N SER A 171 15.99 -13.10 5.61
CA SER A 171 16.50 -14.25 6.36
C SER A 171 15.44 -15.31 6.69
N VAL A 172 15.81 -16.30 7.49
CA VAL A 172 14.87 -17.31 8.04
C VAL A 172 13.79 -16.70 8.93
N GLN A 173 13.99 -15.48 9.44
CA GLN A 173 13.00 -14.77 10.24
C GLN A 173 11.86 -14.20 9.40
N ARG A 174 12.03 -14.11 8.07
CA ARG A 174 11.08 -13.50 7.14
C ARG A 174 10.71 -12.06 7.49
N LYS A 175 11.60 -11.34 8.18
CA LYS A 175 11.40 -9.95 8.61
C LYS A 175 12.67 -9.15 8.39
N ILE A 176 12.50 -7.88 8.08
CA ILE A 176 13.58 -6.90 7.95
C ILE A 176 13.14 -5.58 8.58
N GLN A 177 14.09 -4.88 9.18
CA GLN A 177 13.89 -3.54 9.75
C GLN A 177 14.38 -2.47 8.79
N ASN A 178 13.74 -1.30 8.82
CA ASN A 178 14.13 -0.09 8.08
C ASN A 178 14.34 -0.36 6.57
N LEU A 179 13.51 -1.21 5.98
CA LEU A 179 13.50 -1.40 4.53
C LEU A 179 12.89 -0.17 3.86
N ASP A 180 13.73 0.82 3.60
CA ASP A 180 13.43 2.01 2.79
C ASP A 180 13.90 1.81 1.34
N ALA A 181 13.57 2.74 0.44
CA ALA A 181 13.92 2.67 -0.97
C ALA A 181 15.43 2.53 -1.21
N ASN A 182 16.26 3.24 -0.44
CA ASN A 182 17.72 3.16 -0.54
C ASN A 182 18.24 1.78 -0.11
N THR A 183 17.70 1.24 0.98
CA THR A 183 18.03 -0.09 1.50
C THR A 183 17.61 -1.17 0.52
N ALA A 184 16.42 -1.04 -0.09
CA ALA A 184 15.97 -1.93 -1.15
C ALA A 184 16.85 -1.84 -2.39
N GLU A 185 17.31 -0.65 -2.79
CA GLU A 185 18.25 -0.49 -3.90
C GLU A 185 19.56 -1.25 -3.64
N ILE A 186 20.16 -1.06 -2.46
CA ILE A 186 21.43 -1.69 -2.07
C ILE A 186 21.28 -3.21 -1.95
N LEU A 187 20.25 -3.68 -1.24
CA LEU A 187 20.08 -5.11 -0.93
C LEU A 187 19.52 -5.92 -2.10
N LEU A 188 18.66 -5.30 -2.92
CA LEU A 188 17.84 -6.01 -3.89
C LEU A 188 18.20 -5.69 -5.34
N GLY A 189 19.11 -4.72 -5.58
CA GLY A 189 19.51 -4.30 -6.93
C GLY A 189 18.34 -3.76 -7.75
N MET A 190 17.35 -3.17 -7.07
CA MET A 190 16.09 -2.73 -7.66
C MET A 190 16.25 -1.36 -8.31
N MET A 191 16.79 -1.33 -9.54
CA MET A 191 16.67 -0.15 -10.40
C MET A 191 15.42 -0.27 -11.28
N PRO A 192 14.47 0.68 -11.23
CA PRO A 192 13.85 1.17 -12.45
C PRO A 192 14.90 1.99 -13.21
N SER A 193 14.84 1.94 -14.55
CA SER A 193 15.58 2.88 -15.40
C SER A 193 15.39 4.31 -14.89
N PRO A 194 16.42 5.17 -14.85
CA PRO A 194 16.24 6.57 -14.50
C PRO A 194 15.15 7.14 -15.43
N TYR A 195 14.16 7.81 -14.83
CA TYR A 195 13.19 8.60 -15.57
C TYR A 195 13.97 9.48 -16.55
N ILE A 196 13.81 9.24 -17.86
CA ILE A 196 14.15 10.24 -18.86
C ILE A 196 13.15 11.36 -18.62
N ASN A 197 13.59 12.39 -17.90
CA ASN A 197 12.87 13.64 -17.78
C ASN A 197 12.75 14.23 -19.19
N THR A 198 11.61 14.03 -19.85
CA THR A 198 11.34 14.56 -21.19
C THR A 198 11.07 16.07 -21.17
N GLY A 199 11.30 16.77 -20.05
CA GLY A 199 11.15 18.23 -19.98
C GLY A 199 9.73 18.73 -20.16
N ALA A 200 8.73 17.84 -20.06
CA ALA A 200 7.34 18.26 -19.96
C ALA A 200 7.05 18.60 -18.50
N GLU A 201 6.85 19.89 -18.20
CA GLU A 201 6.31 20.31 -16.92
C GLU A 201 4.99 19.57 -16.67
N PRO A 202 4.81 18.91 -15.51
CA PRO A 202 3.49 18.39 -15.14
C PRO A 202 2.57 19.58 -14.92
N ASP A 203 1.45 19.59 -15.64
CA ASP A 203 0.36 20.54 -15.46
C ASP A 203 0.00 20.59 -13.96
N PRO A 204 0.00 21.75 -13.29
CA PRO A 204 -0.31 21.82 -11.87
C PRO A 204 -1.66 21.14 -11.62
N MET A 205 -1.68 20.20 -10.66
CA MET A 205 -2.84 19.44 -10.23
C MET A 205 -4.03 20.39 -9.99
N ARG A 206 -4.86 20.53 -11.03
CA ARG A 206 -6.07 21.32 -11.00
C ARG A 206 -7.15 20.42 -10.44
N ALA A 207 -7.81 20.86 -9.37
CA ALA A 207 -9.00 20.18 -8.88
C ALA A 207 -9.98 20.05 -10.06
N HIS A 208 -10.33 18.82 -10.44
CA HIS A 208 -11.39 18.59 -11.40
C HIS A 208 -12.69 19.09 -10.76
N GLU A 209 -13.17 20.26 -11.18
CA GLU A 209 -14.59 20.57 -11.06
C GLU A 209 -15.34 19.51 -11.88
N PRO A 210 -16.29 18.78 -11.28
CA PRO A 210 -17.14 17.92 -12.07
C PRO A 210 -17.99 18.80 -12.98
N ASP A 211 -18.01 18.49 -14.28
CA ASP A 211 -18.98 19.08 -15.19
C ASP A 211 -20.39 18.89 -14.61
N ALA A 212 -21.21 19.94 -14.71
CA ALA A 212 -22.58 19.93 -14.19
C ALA A 212 -23.32 18.68 -14.68
N ALA A 213 -23.65 17.79 -13.75
CA ALA A 213 -24.32 16.54 -14.07
C ALA A 213 -25.63 16.84 -14.80
N PRO A 214 -25.88 16.25 -15.98
CA PRO A 214 -27.20 16.34 -16.60
C PRO A 214 -28.23 15.68 -15.66
N PRO A 215 -29.46 16.21 -15.58
CA PRO A 215 -30.45 15.74 -14.62
C PRO A 215 -30.69 14.24 -14.81
N MET A 216 -30.62 13.49 -13.70
CA MET A 216 -30.86 12.05 -13.69
C MET A 216 -32.23 11.74 -14.31
N ARG A 217 -32.24 11.07 -15.47
CA ARG A 217 -33.46 10.50 -16.02
C ARG A 217 -33.75 9.18 -15.30
N ALA A 218 -34.85 9.16 -14.57
CA ALA A 218 -35.42 7.93 -14.03
C ALA A 218 -35.80 7.00 -15.20
N HIS A 219 -35.22 5.80 -15.19
CA HIS A 219 -35.58 4.58 -15.93
C HIS A 219 -36.52 4.70 -17.14
N ASP A 220 -36.01 4.39 -18.33
CA ASP A 220 -36.84 3.86 -19.42
C ASP A 220 -36.67 2.35 -19.52
N TYR A 221 -37.80 1.65 -19.35
CA TYR A 221 -37.99 0.22 -19.59
C TYR A 221 -37.74 -0.12 -21.07
N ARG A 222 -36.99 -1.20 -21.31
CA ARG A 222 -37.31 -2.28 -22.28
C ARG A 222 -36.33 -3.43 -22.13
#